data_AF-A0A956MPM7-F1
#
_entry.id   AF-A0A956MPM7-F1
#
_cell.length_a   1.000
_cell.length_b   1.000
_cell.length_c   1.000
_cell.angle_alpha   90.00
_cell.angle_beta   90.00
_cell.angle_gamma   90.00
#
_symmetry.space_group_name_H-M   'P 1'
#
loop_
_entity.id
_entity.type
_entity.pdbx_description
1 polymer ?
#
loop_
_entity_poly.entity_id
_entity_poly.type
_entity_poly.pdbx_seq_one_letter_code
_entity_poly.pdbx_strand_id
1 'polypeptide(L)'
;MMKKGFLLAGILLAFATLGCHDSSTAPEEQLDPLSDAEQMQLVAAEVSQQNGGIMADLNMAASTSNGAYSAMAKSAGFDTSLTVSWITYDLSLAYFNSNGAEQPRFLRGLTDSVTYVSSLSGNYSSANDAIRVDLNSSSVLTADAILSGKIMVSGSGANHSKYSLSGTARSLDVQAASSYKVQNVVFDLSASTLVPASGELVGTLKGTYTKLGGRVDLESAYAFTFTIVFDGDQTVTVTLPSAKKYTLHLLTGLYFG
;
A
#
# COMPACT_ATOMS: atom_id res chain seq x y z
N MET A 1 82.50 -48.16 27.97
CA MET A 1 83.45 -47.18 27.41
C MET A 1 82.76 -45.83 27.34
N MET A 2 83.36 -44.82 27.99
CA MET A 2 82.94 -43.41 28.00
C MET A 2 83.00 -42.77 26.61
N LYS A 3 82.09 -41.84 26.30
CA LYS A 3 82.42 -40.39 26.20
C LYS A 3 81.18 -39.52 25.96
N LYS A 4 81.20 -38.36 26.62
CA LYS A 4 80.29 -37.23 26.52
C LYS A 4 80.53 -36.43 25.23
N GLY A 5 79.50 -35.72 24.77
CA GLY A 5 79.57 -34.52 23.90
C GLY A 5 78.16 -33.91 23.80
N PHE A 6 77.83 -32.90 24.59
CA PHE A 6 77.91 -31.44 24.36
C PHE A 6 76.74 -30.84 23.55
N LEU A 7 76.14 -29.81 24.16
CA LEU A 7 75.09 -28.89 23.66
C LEU A 7 75.47 -28.16 22.36
N LEU A 8 74.46 -27.81 21.55
CA LEU A 8 74.05 -26.43 21.17
C LEU A 8 72.82 -26.52 20.23
N ALA A 9 71.64 -26.07 20.64
CA ALA A 9 71.05 -24.74 20.37
C ALA A 9 70.64 -24.49 18.90
N GLY A 10 69.35 -24.27 18.68
CA GLY A 10 68.90 -23.48 17.53
C GLY A 10 67.55 -23.85 16.92
N ILE A 11 66.58 -22.95 17.14
CA ILE A 11 65.58 -22.47 16.19
C ILE A 11 64.18 -23.13 16.26
N LEU A 12 63.25 -22.30 16.76
CA LEU A 12 61.80 -22.33 16.56
C LEU A 12 61.43 -22.58 15.10
N LEU A 13 60.36 -23.34 14.86
CA LEU A 13 59.22 -22.83 14.08
C LEU A 13 58.00 -23.70 14.34
N ALA A 14 56.90 -23.07 14.73
CA ALA A 14 55.56 -23.63 14.76
C ALA A 14 55.08 -23.92 13.34
N PHE A 15 54.31 -24.99 13.11
CA PHE A 15 53.07 -24.99 12.30
C PHE A 15 52.43 -26.39 12.28
N ALA A 16 51.09 -26.35 12.15
CA ALA A 16 50.17 -27.42 11.74
C ALA A 16 49.62 -28.38 12.80
N THR A 17 48.64 -27.92 13.57
CA THR A 17 47.52 -28.76 14.04
C THR A 17 46.50 -28.89 12.91
N LEU A 18 46.45 -30.07 12.28
CA LEU A 18 45.34 -30.54 11.45
C LEU A 18 44.39 -31.34 12.35
N GLY A 19 43.10 -31.01 12.35
CA GLY A 19 42.08 -31.77 13.07
C GLY A 19 40.71 -31.10 13.11
N CYS A 20 40.10 -30.98 11.91
CA CYS A 20 38.68 -30.74 11.59
C CYS A 20 37.74 -30.18 12.68
N HIS A 21 37.40 -28.90 12.53
CA HIS A 21 36.10 -28.35 12.86
C HIS A 21 35.62 -27.59 11.62
N ASP A 22 34.77 -28.20 10.82
CA ASP A 22 34.01 -27.50 9.78
C ASP A 22 32.54 -27.91 9.90
N SER A 23 31.86 -27.36 10.91
CA SER A 23 30.43 -27.09 10.81
C SER A 23 30.26 -25.89 9.88
N SER A 24 30.45 -26.11 8.58
CA SER A 24 30.04 -25.17 7.54
C SER A 24 28.52 -25.12 7.56
N THR A 25 27.96 -24.16 8.31
CA THR A 25 26.67 -23.60 7.95
C THR A 25 26.84 -23.01 6.57
N ALA A 26 26.25 -23.66 5.56
CA ALA A 26 26.05 -23.07 4.24
C ALA A 26 25.50 -21.64 4.44
N PRO A 27 25.92 -20.66 3.63
CA PRO A 27 25.29 -19.35 3.68
C PRO A 27 23.80 -19.56 3.45
N GLU A 28 22.95 -19.10 4.38
CA GLU A 28 21.52 -18.92 4.10
C GLU A 28 21.44 -18.21 2.74
N GLU A 29 20.84 -18.86 1.74
CA GLU A 29 20.54 -18.22 0.47
C GLU A 29 19.73 -16.98 0.79
N GLN A 30 20.39 -15.83 0.72
CA GLN A 30 19.78 -14.54 0.95
C GLN A 30 18.70 -14.39 -0.11
N LEU A 31 17.44 -14.47 0.35
CA LEU A 31 16.24 -14.29 -0.44
C LEU A 31 16.42 -13.13 -1.40
N ASP A 32 16.36 -13.42 -2.70
CA ASP A 32 16.41 -12.43 -3.78
C ASP A 32 15.29 -11.40 -3.54
N PRO A 33 15.62 -10.18 -3.08
CA PRO A 33 14.63 -9.20 -2.66
C PRO A 33 13.76 -8.79 -3.84
N LEU A 34 12.55 -8.27 -3.56
CA LEU A 34 11.72 -7.70 -4.62
C LEU A 34 12.49 -6.61 -5.36
N SER A 35 12.61 -6.75 -6.67
CA SER A 35 13.16 -5.71 -7.53
C SER A 35 12.31 -4.43 -7.48
N ASP A 36 12.88 -3.28 -7.85
CA ASP A 36 12.11 -2.02 -7.93
C ASP A 36 10.86 -2.15 -8.81
N ALA A 37 10.91 -2.96 -9.88
CA ALA A 37 9.77 -3.19 -10.76
C ALA A 37 8.66 -4.00 -10.08
N GLU A 38 9.01 -5.01 -9.28
CA GLU A 38 8.06 -5.81 -8.49
C GLU A 38 7.50 -4.98 -7.31
N GLN A 39 8.34 -4.17 -6.66
CA GLN A 39 7.87 -3.21 -5.64
C GLN A 39 6.88 -2.22 -6.23
N MET A 40 7.16 -1.67 -7.41
CA MET A 40 6.25 -0.75 -8.09
C MET A 40 4.95 -1.45 -8.52
N GLN A 41 5.01 -2.73 -8.91
CA GLN A 41 3.80 -3.51 -9.22
C GLN A 41 2.89 -3.64 -7.98
N LEU A 42 3.47 -3.86 -6.80
CA LEU A 42 2.71 -3.86 -5.54
C LEU A 42 2.13 -2.48 -5.23
N VAL A 43 2.90 -1.40 -5.39
CA VAL A 43 2.40 -0.03 -5.19
C VAL A 43 1.24 0.26 -6.13
N ALA A 44 1.34 -0.12 -7.40
CA ALA A 44 0.28 0.05 -8.38
C ALA A 44 -1.01 -0.71 -8.00
N ALA A 45 -0.90 -1.93 -7.49
CA ALA A 45 -2.03 -2.72 -7.01
C ALA A 45 -2.71 -2.10 -5.78
N GLU A 46 -1.90 -1.58 -4.85
CA GLU A 46 -2.34 -1.03 -3.57
C GLU A 46 -2.92 0.38 -3.69
N VAL A 47 -2.45 1.18 -4.66
CA VAL A 47 -2.88 2.56 -4.83
C VAL A 47 -4.06 2.68 -5.78
N SER A 48 -4.10 1.92 -6.88
CA SER A 48 -5.00 2.25 -7.97
C SER A 48 -6.48 2.06 -7.64
N GLN A 49 -7.31 2.95 -8.18
CA GLN A 49 -8.76 2.89 -7.96
C GLN A 49 -9.39 1.64 -8.59
N GLN A 50 -8.95 1.25 -9.79
CA GLN A 50 -9.50 0.08 -10.49
C GLN A 50 -9.29 -1.22 -9.73
N ASN A 51 -8.22 -1.32 -8.94
CA ASN A 51 -7.88 -2.49 -8.13
C ASN A 51 -8.49 -2.43 -6.71
N GLY A 52 -9.34 -1.44 -6.43
CA GLY A 52 -9.91 -1.26 -5.08
C GLY A 52 -8.91 -0.76 -4.05
N GLY A 53 -7.79 -0.19 -4.52
CA GLY A 53 -6.74 0.36 -3.67
C GLY A 53 -7.13 1.69 -3.03
N ILE A 54 -6.12 2.38 -2.47
CA ILE A 54 -6.28 3.61 -1.69
C ILE A 54 -7.09 4.68 -2.44
N MET A 55 -6.90 4.81 -3.76
CA MET A 55 -7.63 5.78 -4.56
C MET A 55 -9.13 5.46 -4.71
N ALA A 56 -9.54 4.20 -4.62
CA ALA A 56 -10.96 3.85 -4.61
C ALA A 56 -11.65 4.41 -3.37
N ASP A 57 -10.98 4.28 -2.23
CA ASP A 57 -11.47 4.75 -0.95
C ASP A 57 -11.44 6.28 -0.83
N LEU A 58 -10.36 6.93 -1.27
CA LEU A 58 -10.31 8.40 -1.35
C LEU A 58 -11.38 8.98 -2.29
N ASN A 59 -11.60 8.37 -3.45
CA ASN A 59 -12.63 8.81 -4.37
C ASN A 59 -14.04 8.60 -3.80
N MET A 60 -14.28 7.51 -3.06
CA MET A 60 -15.54 7.28 -2.35
C MET A 60 -15.77 8.32 -1.24
N ALA A 61 -14.75 8.60 -0.42
CA ALA A 61 -14.82 9.62 0.62
C ALA A 61 -15.08 11.03 0.04
N ALA A 62 -14.44 11.38 -1.07
CA ALA A 62 -14.68 12.64 -1.76
C ALA A 62 -16.10 12.70 -2.37
N SER A 63 -16.56 11.62 -3.02
CA SER A 63 -17.88 11.54 -3.65
C SER A 63 -19.03 11.62 -2.64
N THR A 64 -18.91 10.91 -1.51
CA THR A 64 -19.88 10.97 -0.41
C THR A 64 -19.93 12.35 0.22
N SER A 65 -18.78 12.98 0.42
CA SER A 65 -18.65 14.35 0.94
C SER A 65 -19.14 15.43 -0.03
N ASN A 66 -19.16 15.16 -1.33
CA ASN A 66 -19.80 16.02 -2.34
C ASN A 66 -21.33 15.79 -2.45
N GLY A 67 -21.89 14.92 -1.60
CA GLY A 67 -23.31 14.61 -1.61
C GLY A 67 -23.78 13.80 -2.83
N ALA A 68 -22.88 13.10 -3.53
CA ALA A 68 -23.25 12.20 -4.63
C ALA A 68 -24.26 11.12 -4.18
N TYR A 69 -24.21 10.76 -2.90
CA TYR A 69 -25.10 9.80 -2.26
C TYR A 69 -26.09 10.44 -1.27
N SER A 70 -26.37 11.74 -1.43
CA SER A 70 -27.18 12.58 -0.52
C SER A 70 -28.64 12.15 -0.29
N ALA A 71 -29.16 11.18 -1.06
CA ALA A 71 -30.50 10.60 -0.85
C ALA A 71 -30.56 9.58 0.31
N MET A 72 -29.42 9.24 0.90
CA MET A 72 -29.29 8.32 2.02
C MET A 72 -29.75 8.98 3.33
N ALA A 73 -31.07 9.08 3.52
CA ALA A 73 -31.66 9.69 4.72
C ALA A 73 -31.79 8.68 5.87
N LYS A 74 -31.22 8.99 7.05
CA LYS A 74 -31.63 8.47 8.37
C LYS A 74 -31.09 9.36 9.50
N SER A 75 -31.31 8.96 10.75
CA SER A 75 -30.98 9.72 11.96
C SER A 75 -29.70 9.19 12.63
N ALA A 76 -28.66 10.03 12.70
CA ALA A 76 -27.38 9.86 13.43
C ALA A 76 -26.59 8.58 13.09
N GLY A 77 -25.43 8.76 12.45
CA GLY A 77 -24.64 7.66 11.88
C GLY A 77 -25.34 6.98 10.69
N PHE A 78 -24.59 6.75 9.60
CA PHE A 78 -25.10 6.07 8.43
C PHE A 78 -24.26 4.84 8.13
N ASP A 79 -24.74 3.70 8.61
CA ASP A 79 -24.23 2.39 8.21
C ASP A 79 -24.94 1.95 6.92
N THR A 80 -24.19 1.74 5.85
CA THR A 80 -24.72 1.23 4.58
C THR A 80 -23.76 0.28 3.92
N SER A 81 -24.31 -0.58 3.06
CA SER A 81 -23.54 -1.27 2.04
C SER A 81 -23.90 -0.70 0.68
N LEU A 82 -22.91 -0.42 -0.17
CA LEU A 82 -23.12 -0.09 -1.58
C LEU A 82 -22.05 -0.72 -2.44
N THR A 83 -22.40 -1.09 -3.68
CA THR A 83 -21.45 -1.67 -4.63
C THR A 83 -21.21 -0.71 -5.78
N VAL A 84 -19.95 -0.37 -6.04
CA VAL A 84 -19.53 0.43 -7.21
C VAL A 84 -18.54 -0.40 -8.00
N SER A 85 -18.89 -0.67 -9.26
CA SER A 85 -18.16 -1.64 -10.10
C SER A 85 -18.20 -3.03 -9.43
N TRP A 86 -17.05 -3.58 -9.07
CA TRP A 86 -16.90 -4.88 -8.40
C TRP A 86 -16.63 -4.76 -6.90
N ILE A 87 -16.48 -3.53 -6.39
CA ILE A 87 -16.12 -3.25 -5.00
C ILE A 87 -17.39 -3.00 -4.19
N THR A 88 -17.55 -3.74 -3.10
CA THR A 88 -18.58 -3.52 -2.08
C THR A 88 -17.98 -2.72 -0.93
N TYR A 89 -18.65 -1.63 -0.58
CA TYR A 89 -18.28 -0.70 0.48
C TYR A 89 -19.29 -0.84 1.61
N ASP A 90 -18.85 -1.33 2.75
CA ASP A 90 -19.55 -1.20 4.02
C ASP A 90 -19.07 0.09 4.68
N LEU A 91 -19.94 1.10 4.74
CA LEU A 91 -19.62 2.45 5.15
C LEU A 91 -20.34 2.79 6.46
N SER A 92 -19.64 3.46 7.37
CA SER A 92 -20.23 4.21 8.47
C SER A 92 -19.89 5.69 8.32
N LEU A 93 -20.89 6.53 8.11
CA LEU A 93 -20.72 7.98 7.87
C LEU A 93 -21.30 8.81 9.01
N ALA A 94 -20.57 9.83 9.46
CA ALA A 94 -21.06 10.86 10.37
C ALA A 94 -20.85 12.25 9.76
N TYR A 95 -21.87 13.11 9.82
CA TYR A 95 -21.88 14.42 9.16
C TYR A 95 -21.84 15.53 10.20
N PHE A 96 -21.08 16.58 9.96
CA PHE A 96 -20.94 17.70 10.89
C PHE A 96 -21.08 19.03 10.17
N ASN A 97 -21.69 20.01 10.84
CA ASN A 97 -21.70 21.39 10.35
C ASN A 97 -20.40 22.13 10.69
N SER A 98 -20.27 23.38 10.25
CA SER A 98 -19.10 24.24 10.50
C SER A 98 -18.81 24.52 11.99
N ASN A 99 -19.78 24.25 12.88
CA ASN A 99 -19.61 24.40 14.32
C ASN A 99 -19.24 23.07 15.02
N GLY A 100 -19.05 21.99 14.25
CA GLY A 100 -18.76 20.66 14.77
C GLY A 100 -19.99 19.93 15.35
N ALA A 101 -21.20 20.44 15.14
CA ALA A 101 -22.41 19.75 15.58
C ALA A 101 -22.80 18.66 14.58
N GLU A 102 -23.03 17.44 15.08
CA GLU A 102 -23.44 16.30 14.26
C GLU A 102 -24.81 16.54 13.63
N GLN A 103 -24.94 16.14 12.37
CA GLN A 103 -26.14 16.24 11.56
C GLN A 103 -26.65 14.83 11.24
N PRO A 104 -27.98 14.63 11.13
CA PRO A 104 -28.53 13.31 10.87
C PRO A 104 -28.16 12.77 9.48
N ARG A 105 -27.87 13.66 8.53
CA ARG A 105 -27.54 13.33 7.13
C ARG A 105 -26.70 14.44 6.52
N PHE A 106 -26.17 14.18 5.33
CA PHE A 106 -25.61 15.23 4.50
C PHE A 106 -26.67 16.29 4.16
N LEU A 107 -26.38 17.55 4.49
CA LEU A 107 -27.21 18.71 4.20
C LEU A 107 -26.41 19.68 3.34
N ARG A 108 -26.76 19.76 2.05
CA ARG A 108 -26.10 20.65 1.09
C ARG A 108 -26.11 22.09 1.61
N GLY A 109 -24.93 22.72 1.65
CA GLY A 109 -24.74 24.09 2.15
C GLY A 109 -24.71 24.22 3.67
N LEU A 110 -24.79 23.12 4.43
CA LEU A 110 -24.71 23.11 5.89
C LEU A 110 -23.68 22.11 6.44
N THR A 111 -23.44 21.00 5.76
CA THR A 111 -22.39 20.02 6.12
C THR A 111 -21.03 20.55 5.69
N ASP A 112 -20.09 20.60 6.63
CA ASP A 112 -18.72 21.08 6.41
C ASP A 112 -17.66 19.97 6.62
N SER A 113 -18.01 18.93 7.38
CA SER A 113 -17.13 17.79 7.62
C SER A 113 -17.91 16.47 7.59
N VAL A 114 -17.25 15.41 7.11
CA VAL A 114 -17.74 14.03 7.13
C VAL A 114 -16.65 13.12 7.70
N THR A 115 -17.00 12.33 8.72
CA THR A 115 -16.21 11.17 9.11
C THR A 115 -16.68 9.97 8.29
N TYR A 116 -15.73 9.31 7.65
CA TYR A 116 -15.91 8.18 6.75
C TYR A 116 -15.15 6.99 7.33
N VAL A 117 -15.86 5.94 7.71
CA VAL A 117 -15.28 4.65 8.08
C VAL A 117 -15.71 3.63 7.04
N SER A 118 -14.77 2.87 6.49
CA SER A 118 -15.08 1.89 5.45
C SER A 118 -14.47 0.53 5.71
N SER A 119 -15.15 -0.48 5.20
CA SER A 119 -14.63 -1.82 4.91
C SER A 119 -14.96 -2.14 3.45
N LEU A 120 -13.94 -2.45 2.67
CA LEU A 120 -14.04 -2.74 1.24
C LEU A 120 -13.81 -4.22 1.00
N SER A 121 -14.68 -4.82 0.19
CA SER A 121 -14.57 -6.21 -0.24
C SER A 121 -14.93 -6.38 -1.71
N GLY A 122 -14.47 -7.47 -2.33
CA GLY A 122 -14.77 -7.75 -3.72
C GLY A 122 -13.78 -8.71 -4.36
N ASN A 123 -14.15 -9.21 -5.53
CA ASN A 123 -13.27 -10.07 -6.34
C ASN A 123 -13.14 -9.49 -7.75
N TYR A 124 -11.92 -9.40 -8.23
CA TYR A 124 -11.61 -8.83 -9.54
C TYR A 124 -10.56 -9.64 -10.27
N SER A 125 -10.70 -9.74 -11.59
CA SER A 125 -9.63 -10.13 -12.50
C SER A 125 -9.59 -9.16 -13.67
N SER A 126 -8.39 -8.72 -14.04
CA SER A 126 -8.21 -7.89 -15.23
C SER A 126 -8.38 -8.70 -16.51
N ALA A 127 -8.67 -8.00 -17.61
CA ALA A 127 -8.51 -8.60 -18.94
C ALA A 127 -7.07 -9.11 -19.07
N ASN A 128 -6.90 -10.38 -19.42
CA ASN A 128 -5.63 -11.13 -19.47
C ASN A 128 -5.07 -11.67 -18.13
N ASP A 129 -5.81 -11.63 -17.02
CA ASP A 129 -5.35 -12.12 -15.71
C ASP A 129 -3.99 -11.53 -15.28
N ALA A 130 -3.69 -10.31 -15.75
CA ALA A 130 -2.49 -9.59 -15.36
C ALA A 130 -2.51 -9.27 -13.86
N ILE A 131 -3.71 -9.06 -13.31
CA ILE A 131 -3.96 -8.97 -11.88
C ILE A 131 -5.24 -9.72 -11.51
N ARG A 132 -5.20 -10.44 -10.39
CA ARG A 132 -6.39 -10.89 -9.66
C ARG A 132 -6.35 -10.32 -8.25
N VAL A 133 -7.51 -9.91 -7.75
CA VAL A 133 -7.67 -9.28 -6.43
C VAL A 133 -8.80 -9.97 -5.67
N ASP A 134 -8.48 -10.42 -4.45
CA ASP A 134 -9.45 -10.71 -3.39
C ASP A 134 -9.33 -9.58 -2.37
N LEU A 135 -10.24 -8.60 -2.47
CA LEU A 135 -10.15 -7.32 -1.79
C LEU A 135 -10.63 -7.46 -0.34
N ASN A 136 -9.81 -6.98 0.58
CA ASN A 136 -10.12 -6.84 1.99
C ASN A 136 -9.33 -5.64 2.55
N SER A 137 -9.93 -4.47 2.54
CA SER A 137 -9.30 -3.25 3.06
C SER A 137 -10.27 -2.46 3.94
N SER A 138 -9.74 -1.56 4.75
CA SER A 138 -10.54 -0.72 5.65
C SER A 138 -9.88 0.62 5.86
N SER A 139 -10.67 1.64 6.16
CA SER A 139 -10.13 2.96 6.45
C SER A 139 -10.98 3.76 7.44
N VAL A 140 -10.35 4.79 7.99
CA VAL A 140 -10.99 5.87 8.73
C VAL A 140 -10.43 7.18 8.17
N LEU A 141 -11.29 7.93 7.51
CA LEU A 141 -10.98 9.20 6.86
C LEU A 141 -11.90 10.30 7.39
N THR A 142 -11.38 11.51 7.45
CA THR A 142 -12.14 12.73 7.70
C THR A 142 -12.01 13.61 6.47
N ALA A 143 -13.15 14.06 5.96
CA ALA A 143 -13.26 14.96 4.82
C ALA A 143 -13.80 16.31 5.33
N ASP A 144 -12.95 17.33 5.36
CA ASP A 144 -13.24 18.65 5.92
C ASP A 144 -13.33 19.74 4.85
N ALA A 145 -13.73 20.93 5.30
CA ALA A 145 -13.79 22.17 4.53
C ALA A 145 -14.77 22.16 3.35
N ILE A 146 -15.78 21.30 3.37
CA ILE A 146 -16.73 21.09 2.26
C ILE A 146 -17.41 22.39 1.84
N LEU A 147 -17.74 23.28 2.79
CA LEU A 147 -18.40 24.56 2.50
C LEU A 147 -17.48 25.57 1.79
N SER A 148 -16.16 25.34 1.79
CA SER A 148 -15.18 26.19 1.09
C SER A 148 -15.11 25.94 -0.42
N GLY A 149 -15.84 24.94 -0.93
CA GLY A 149 -15.74 24.49 -2.33
C GLY A 149 -14.57 23.53 -2.57
N LYS A 150 -13.92 23.06 -1.51
CA LYS A 150 -12.88 22.03 -1.53
C LYS A 150 -13.22 20.93 -0.52
N ILE A 151 -12.66 19.74 -0.71
CA ILE A 151 -12.68 18.69 0.31
C ILE A 151 -11.24 18.42 0.71
N MET A 152 -10.94 18.47 2.00
CA MET A 152 -9.64 18.08 2.55
C MET A 152 -9.76 16.73 3.24
N VAL A 153 -9.16 15.68 2.68
CA VAL A 153 -9.21 14.33 3.22
C VAL A 153 -7.95 14.02 4.02
N SER A 154 -8.11 13.58 5.26
CA SER A 154 -7.03 13.09 6.13
C SER A 154 -7.45 11.82 6.85
N GLY A 155 -6.50 10.94 7.17
CA GLY A 155 -6.80 9.71 7.88
C GLY A 155 -5.84 8.58 7.52
N SER A 156 -6.30 7.35 7.72
CA SER A 156 -5.49 6.15 7.51
C SER A 156 -6.34 4.94 7.15
N GLY A 157 -5.70 3.94 6.57
CA GLY A 157 -6.33 2.65 6.35
C GLY A 157 -5.34 1.50 6.38
N ALA A 158 -5.91 0.30 6.33
CA ALA A 158 -5.20 -0.97 6.35
C ALA A 158 -5.69 -1.85 5.20
N ASN A 159 -4.78 -2.66 4.67
CA ASN A 159 -5.08 -3.57 3.57
C ASN A 159 -4.58 -4.98 3.87
N HIS A 160 -5.51 -5.93 3.79
CA HIS A 160 -5.31 -7.37 3.99
C HIS A 160 -5.74 -8.17 2.74
N SER A 161 -5.79 -7.51 1.59
CA SER A 161 -6.14 -8.13 0.31
C SER A 161 -5.14 -9.18 -0.12
N LYS A 162 -5.58 -10.07 -1.00
CA LYS A 162 -4.70 -10.98 -1.72
C LYS A 162 -4.62 -10.57 -3.18
N TYR A 163 -3.41 -10.67 -3.73
CA TYR A 163 -3.14 -10.34 -5.12
C TYR A 163 -2.46 -11.50 -5.82
N SER A 164 -2.87 -11.81 -7.04
CA SER A 164 -2.02 -12.53 -7.99
C SER A 164 -1.59 -11.55 -9.06
N LEU A 165 -0.30 -11.26 -9.14
CA LEU A 165 0.29 -10.25 -10.02
C LEU A 165 1.16 -10.93 -11.07
N SER A 166 0.77 -10.85 -12.34
CA SER A 166 1.56 -11.41 -13.44
C SER A 166 2.59 -10.39 -13.91
N GLY A 167 3.88 -10.70 -13.78
CA GLY A 167 4.99 -9.85 -14.25
C GLY A 167 5.70 -10.44 -15.48
N THR A 168 6.54 -9.64 -16.14
CA THR A 168 7.29 -10.06 -17.35
C THR A 168 8.26 -11.22 -17.08
N ALA A 169 8.84 -11.27 -15.87
CA ALA A 169 9.83 -12.28 -15.50
C ALA A 169 9.26 -13.45 -14.67
N ARG A 170 8.24 -13.17 -13.85
CA ARG A 170 7.59 -14.11 -12.94
C ARG A 170 6.27 -13.52 -12.44
N SER A 171 5.41 -14.37 -11.87
CA SER A 171 4.21 -13.91 -11.18
C SER A 171 4.38 -13.95 -9.66
N LEU A 172 3.62 -13.14 -8.94
CA LEU A 172 3.63 -13.04 -7.48
C LEU A 172 2.24 -13.35 -6.93
N ASP A 173 2.13 -14.32 -6.03
CA ASP A 173 0.96 -14.46 -5.16
C ASP A 173 1.26 -13.78 -3.83
N VAL A 174 0.45 -12.80 -3.46
CA VAL A 174 0.72 -11.83 -2.38
C VAL A 174 -0.39 -11.90 -1.34
N GLN A 175 0.00 -11.88 -0.07
CA GLN A 175 -0.89 -11.66 1.07
C GLN A 175 -0.49 -10.35 1.75
N ALA A 176 -1.30 -9.31 1.57
CA ALA A 176 -1.01 -7.99 2.12
C ALA A 176 -1.28 -7.93 3.63
N ALA A 177 -0.49 -7.10 4.30
CA ALA A 177 -0.65 -6.61 5.66
C ALA A 177 -0.18 -5.16 5.69
N SER A 178 -0.64 -4.39 4.70
CA SER A 178 -0.20 -3.04 4.37
C SER A 178 -1.01 -1.99 5.13
N SER A 179 -0.48 -0.77 5.22
CA SER A 179 -1.18 0.38 5.79
C SER A 179 -0.84 1.67 5.04
N TYR A 180 -1.68 2.68 5.18
CA TYR A 180 -1.42 4.01 4.61
C TYR A 180 -1.91 5.12 5.51
N LYS A 181 -1.34 6.31 5.29
CA LYS A 181 -1.79 7.57 5.87
C LYS A 181 -1.90 8.62 4.77
N VAL A 182 -3.01 9.35 4.79
CA VAL A 182 -3.22 10.52 3.95
C VAL A 182 -3.30 11.76 4.83
N GLN A 183 -2.70 12.85 4.36
CA GLN A 183 -2.72 14.12 5.07
C GLN A 183 -3.05 15.25 4.11
N ASN A 184 -4.13 15.97 4.42
CA ASN A 184 -4.59 17.14 3.66
C ASN A 184 -4.67 16.88 2.15
N VAL A 185 -5.19 15.72 1.76
CA VAL A 185 -5.43 15.41 0.34
C VAL A 185 -6.61 16.23 -0.13
N VAL A 186 -6.36 17.21 -0.99
CA VAL A 186 -7.36 18.20 -1.40
C VAL A 186 -8.04 17.76 -2.68
N PHE A 187 -9.36 17.75 -2.70
CA PHE A 187 -10.17 17.65 -3.92
C PHE A 187 -10.83 19.00 -4.19
N ASP A 188 -10.79 19.45 -5.44
CA ASP A 188 -11.51 20.65 -5.87
C ASP A 188 -12.92 20.26 -6.34
N LEU A 189 -13.96 20.78 -5.67
CA LEU A 189 -15.35 20.48 -6.03
C LEU A 189 -15.82 21.20 -7.30
N SER A 190 -15.06 22.19 -7.76
CA SER A 190 -15.30 22.87 -9.03
C SER A 190 -14.71 22.13 -10.23
N ALA A 191 -13.81 21.17 -10.00
CA ALA A 191 -13.24 20.36 -11.06
C ALA A 191 -14.27 19.36 -11.61
N SER A 192 -14.20 19.10 -12.91
CA SER A 192 -15.05 18.09 -13.58
C SER A 192 -14.71 16.65 -13.18
N THR A 193 -13.53 16.42 -12.61
CA THR A 193 -13.06 15.12 -12.13
C THR A 193 -12.55 15.22 -10.70
N LEU A 194 -12.94 14.27 -9.85
CA LEU A 194 -12.45 14.16 -8.48
C LEU A 194 -11.06 13.51 -8.44
N VAL A 195 -10.06 14.27 -8.88
CA VAL A 195 -8.65 13.92 -8.74
C VAL A 195 -8.05 14.74 -7.60
N PRO A 196 -7.19 14.18 -6.75
CA PRO A 196 -6.47 14.95 -5.75
C PRO A 196 -5.66 16.11 -6.36
N ALA A 197 -6.02 17.34 -6.00
CA ALA A 197 -5.35 18.56 -6.41
C ALA A 197 -4.01 18.79 -5.68
N SER A 198 -3.91 18.32 -4.43
CA SER A 198 -2.69 18.39 -3.63
C SER A 198 -2.76 17.47 -2.42
N GLY A 199 -1.65 17.39 -1.66
CA GLY A 199 -1.54 16.62 -0.43
C GLY A 199 -0.55 15.47 -0.58
N GLU A 200 -0.45 14.66 0.48
CA GLU A 200 0.51 13.58 0.56
C GLU A 200 -0.17 12.27 0.98
N LEU A 201 0.24 11.19 0.32
CA LEU A 201 -0.04 9.82 0.69
C LEU A 201 1.28 9.13 1.03
N VAL A 202 1.35 8.56 2.23
CA VAL A 202 2.45 7.69 2.66
C VAL A 202 1.91 6.29 2.88
N GLY A 203 2.45 5.32 2.16
CA GLY A 203 2.10 3.91 2.30
C GLY A 203 3.23 3.10 2.91
N THR A 204 2.89 2.14 3.76
CA THR A 204 3.77 1.08 4.25
C THR A 204 3.24 -0.24 3.72
N LEU A 205 3.93 -0.81 2.73
CA LEU A 205 3.61 -2.09 2.14
C LEU A 205 4.33 -3.19 2.90
N LYS A 206 3.58 -4.17 3.38
CA LYS A 206 4.09 -5.32 4.11
C LYS A 206 3.25 -6.53 3.77
N GLY A 207 3.85 -7.72 3.78
CA GLY A 207 3.12 -8.95 3.59
C GLY A 207 4.04 -10.13 3.32
N THR A 208 3.45 -11.18 2.76
CA THR A 208 4.21 -12.30 2.19
C THR A 208 3.91 -12.45 0.71
N TYR A 209 4.86 -13.00 -0.04
CA TYR A 209 4.70 -13.34 -1.44
C TYR A 209 5.30 -14.71 -1.77
N THR A 210 4.74 -15.37 -2.78
CA THR A 210 5.32 -16.57 -3.41
C THR A 210 5.62 -16.26 -4.87
N LYS A 211 6.85 -16.58 -5.31
CA LYS A 211 7.27 -16.42 -6.72
C LYS A 211 6.80 -17.63 -7.52
N LEU A 212 5.87 -17.41 -8.45
CA LEU A 212 5.37 -18.46 -9.34
C LEU A 212 6.22 -18.54 -10.62
N GLY A 213 6.54 -19.76 -11.05
CA GLY A 213 7.32 -20.03 -12.27
C GLY A 213 8.83 -20.17 -12.06
N GLY A 214 9.29 -20.17 -10.80
CA GLY A 214 10.64 -20.60 -10.40
C GLY A 214 10.72 -22.12 -10.19
N ARG A 215 11.92 -22.63 -9.84
CA ARG A 215 12.10 -24.06 -9.50
C ARG A 215 11.56 -24.45 -8.12
N VAL A 216 11.28 -23.47 -7.26
CA VAL A 216 10.81 -23.66 -5.89
C VAL A 216 9.85 -22.52 -5.54
N ASP A 217 8.63 -22.86 -5.12
CA ASP A 217 7.69 -21.92 -4.53
C ASP A 217 8.10 -21.71 -3.06
N LEU A 218 8.66 -20.54 -2.76
CA LEU A 218 9.07 -20.17 -1.40
C LEU A 218 8.31 -18.92 -0.95
N GLU A 219 7.63 -19.03 0.18
CA GLU A 219 6.98 -17.88 0.82
C GLU A 219 8.05 -16.96 1.42
N SER A 220 8.00 -15.68 1.04
CA SER A 220 8.98 -14.66 1.42
C SER A 220 8.26 -13.42 1.97
N ALA A 221 8.84 -12.77 2.98
CA ALA A 221 8.29 -11.53 3.50
C ALA A 221 8.79 -10.30 2.70
N TYR A 222 7.97 -9.26 2.62
CA TYR A 222 8.38 -7.95 2.13
C TYR A 222 7.92 -6.85 3.10
N ALA A 223 8.68 -5.77 3.18
CA ALA A 223 8.32 -4.57 3.92
C ALA A 223 9.04 -3.35 3.32
N PHE A 224 8.29 -2.34 2.90
CA PHE A 224 8.86 -1.08 2.42
C PHE A 224 7.85 0.07 2.46
N THR A 225 8.34 1.30 2.36
CA THR A 225 7.52 2.52 2.34
C THR A 225 7.59 3.22 0.99
N PHE A 226 6.51 3.86 0.59
CA PHE A 226 6.47 4.74 -0.57
C PHE A 226 5.74 6.03 -0.24
N THR A 227 6.03 7.08 -1.02
CA THR A 227 5.35 8.37 -0.92
C THR A 227 4.81 8.78 -2.29
N ILE A 228 3.61 9.35 -2.28
CA ILE A 228 2.97 10.02 -3.41
C ILE A 228 2.65 11.45 -2.99
N VAL A 229 3.07 12.40 -3.81
CA VAL A 229 2.65 13.80 -3.72
C VAL A 229 1.67 14.07 -4.85
N PHE A 230 0.48 14.53 -4.50
CA PHE A 230 -0.55 14.87 -5.48
C PHE A 230 -0.33 16.29 -6.01
N ASP A 231 -0.60 16.48 -7.30
CA ASP A 231 -0.38 17.73 -8.02
C ASP A 231 -1.55 18.13 -8.94
N GLY A 232 -2.69 17.43 -8.83
CA GLY A 232 -3.88 17.66 -9.64
C GLY A 232 -3.96 16.85 -10.93
N ASP A 233 -2.96 16.00 -11.21
CA ASP A 233 -3.00 15.08 -12.34
C ASP A 233 -3.45 13.67 -11.93
N GLN A 234 -4.04 12.93 -12.87
CA GLN A 234 -4.32 11.50 -12.72
C GLN A 234 -3.03 10.67 -12.70
N THR A 235 -1.90 11.30 -13.04
CA THR A 235 -0.60 10.67 -13.17
C THR A 235 0.36 11.30 -12.17
N VAL A 236 0.84 10.51 -11.21
CA VAL A 236 1.66 11.00 -10.08
C VAL A 236 3.05 10.39 -10.07
N THR A 237 3.98 11.08 -9.42
CA THR A 237 5.31 10.53 -9.12
C THR A 237 5.29 9.73 -7.83
N VAL A 238 5.71 8.47 -7.92
CA VAL A 238 5.95 7.57 -6.78
C VAL A 238 7.45 7.48 -6.54
N THR A 239 7.88 7.68 -5.29
CA THR A 239 9.27 7.46 -4.89
C THR A 239 9.38 6.17 -4.08
N LEU A 240 10.20 5.22 -4.54
CA LEU A 240 10.51 3.96 -3.86
C LEU A 240 11.65 4.14 -2.83
N PRO A 241 11.87 3.16 -1.92
CA PRO A 241 12.98 3.22 -0.95
C PRO A 241 14.36 3.34 -1.58
N SER A 242 14.55 2.81 -2.80
CA SER A 242 15.77 2.95 -3.60
C SER A 242 16.00 4.38 -4.12
N ALA A 243 15.09 5.32 -3.81
CA ALA A 243 14.96 6.66 -4.39
C ALA A 243 14.65 6.68 -5.90
N LYS A 244 14.43 5.51 -6.52
CA LYS A 244 13.94 5.43 -7.88
C LYS A 244 12.51 5.99 -7.95
N LYS A 245 12.27 6.76 -9.00
CA LYS A 245 10.97 7.39 -9.27
C LYS A 245 10.27 6.68 -10.40
N TYR A 246 8.98 6.46 -10.20
CA TYR A 246 8.07 5.94 -11.20
C TYR A 246 6.92 6.90 -11.35
N THR A 247 6.33 6.89 -12.53
CA THR A 247 5.09 7.57 -12.81
C THR A 247 3.95 6.56 -12.74
N LEU A 248 2.88 6.87 -12.01
CA LEU A 248 1.73 5.99 -11.78
C LEU A 248 0.43 6.68 -12.17
N HIS A 249 -0.39 6.01 -12.98
CA HIS A 249 -1.75 6.43 -13.27
C HIS A 249 -2.71 5.97 -12.16
N LEU A 250 -3.25 6.91 -11.39
CA LEU A 250 -4.06 6.67 -10.18
C LEU A 250 -5.32 5.83 -10.43
N LEU A 251 -5.95 5.99 -11.60
CA LEU A 251 -7.14 5.20 -11.94
C LEU A 251 -6.80 3.73 -12.26
N THR A 252 -5.87 3.50 -13.19
CA THR A 252 -5.66 2.20 -13.84
C THR A 252 -4.56 1.38 -13.17
N GLY A 253 -3.66 2.01 -12.42
CA GLY A 253 -2.45 1.36 -11.90
C GLY A 253 -1.35 1.17 -12.94
N LEU A 254 -1.50 1.71 -14.15
CA LEU A 254 -0.42 1.69 -15.14
C LEU A 254 0.75 2.52 -14.64
N TYR A 255 1.97 2.01 -14.78
CA TYR A 255 3.18 2.71 -14.36
C TYR A 255 4.33 2.58 -15.36
N PHE A 256 5.23 3.56 -15.31
CA PHE A 256 6.43 3.64 -16.14
C PHE A 256 7.55 4.32 -15.35
N GLY A 257 8.82 4.03 -15.67
CA GLY A 257 9.98 4.57 -14.97
C GLY A 257 11.22 4.56 -15.83
#